data_AF-A0A955B6N9-F1
#
_entry.id   AF-A0A955B6N9-F1
#
_cell.length_a   1.000
_cell.length_b   1.000
_cell.length_c   1.000
_cell.angle_alpha   90.00
_cell.angle_beta   90.00
_cell.angle_gamma   90.00
#
_symmetry.space_group_name_H-M   'P 1'
#
loop_
_entity.id
_entity.type
_entity.pdbx_description
1 polymer ?
#
loop_
_entity_poly.entity_id
_entity_poly.type
_entity_poly.pdbx_seq_one_letter_code
_entity_poly.pdbx_strand_id
1 'polypeptide(L)'
;MIEITTYVWFVAGIVAGCLHAMMLWRASHRLTAWTPALGMLRLSVVSAVLVLSALSGEILVAAAGWAIGLATLSLRFMVNPAPVPSNVASKER
;
A
#
# COMPACT_ATOMS: atom_id res chain seq x y z
N MET A 1 -11.84 11.98 24.51
CA MET A 1 -11.88 12.87 23.33
C MET A 1 -10.81 12.38 22.38
N ILE A 2 -11.17 12.00 21.16
CA ILE A 2 -10.17 11.67 20.13
C ILE A 2 -9.63 13.00 19.61
N GLU A 3 -8.32 13.21 19.68
CA GLU A 3 -7.70 14.43 19.19
C GLU A 3 -7.68 14.43 17.65
N ILE A 4 -7.74 15.63 17.05
CA ILE A 4 -7.70 15.79 15.58
C ILE A 4 -6.43 15.16 14.99
N THR A 5 -5.33 15.21 15.73
CA THR A 5 -4.05 14.57 15.44
C THR A 5 -4.18 13.05 15.23
N THR A 6 -4.92 12.36 16.09
CA THR A 6 -5.21 10.93 15.99
C THR A 6 -5.90 10.57 14.67
N TYR A 7 -6.90 11.36 14.26
CA TYR A 7 -7.59 11.14 12.98
C TYR A 7 -6.67 11.35 11.78
N VAL A 8 -5.82 12.38 11.81
CA VAL A 8 -4.86 12.64 10.73
C VAL A 8 -3.91 11.46 10.56
N TRP A 9 -3.36 10.93 11.65
CA TRP A 9 -2.43 9.80 11.60
C TRP A 9 -3.12 8.50 11.15
N PHE A 10 -4.36 8.29 11.56
CA PHE A 10 -5.15 7.16 11.09
C PHE A 10 -5.33 7.21 9.56
N VAL A 11 -5.77 8.35 9.03
CA VAL A 11 -5.99 8.54 7.58
C VAL A 11 -4.67 8.46 6.81
N ALA A 12 -3.60 9.06 7.32
CA ALA A 12 -2.27 8.96 6.73
C ALA A 12 -1.79 7.50 6.65
N GLY A 13 -2.03 6.72 7.71
CA GLY A 13 -1.84 5.28 7.73
C GLY A 13 -2.58 4.58 6.59
N ILE A 14 -3.90 4.81 6.47
CA ILE A 14 -4.73 4.20 5.41
C ILE A 14 -4.17 4.50 4.02
N VAL A 15 -3.84 5.77 3.75
CA VAL A 15 -3.27 6.18 2.46
C VAL A 15 -1.95 5.48 2.19
N ALA A 16 -1.06 5.39 3.18
CA ALA A 16 0.22 4.68 3.05
C ALA A 16 0.01 3.17 2.80
N GLY A 17 -0.94 2.54 3.48
CA GLY A 17 -1.32 1.14 3.28
C GLY A 17 -1.84 0.87 1.87
N CYS A 18 -2.75 1.72 1.39
CA CYS A 18 -3.28 1.64 0.03
C CYS A 18 -2.17 1.83 -1.02
N LEU A 19 -1.29 2.82 -0.84
CA LEU A 19 -0.19 3.06 -1.77
C LEU A 19 0.77 1.86 -1.81
N HIS A 20 1.09 1.29 -0.64
CA HIS A 20 1.92 0.09 -0.53
C HIS A 20 1.31 -1.07 -1.33
N ALA A 21 0.03 -1.38 -1.11
CA ALA A 21 -0.68 -2.45 -1.82
C ALA A 21 -0.71 -2.19 -3.34
N MET A 22 -0.99 -0.97 -3.78
CA MET A 22 -1.04 -0.62 -5.20
C MET A 22 0.33 -0.77 -5.87
N MET A 23 1.40 -0.33 -5.20
CA MET A 23 2.76 -0.48 -5.71
C MET A 23 3.20 -1.95 -5.74
N LEU A 24 2.83 -2.74 -4.73
CA LEU A 24 3.07 -4.18 -4.71
C LEU A 24 2.37 -4.86 -5.88
N TRP A 25 1.09 -4.56 -6.10
CA TRP A 25 0.31 -5.09 -7.22
C TRP A 25 0.94 -4.74 -8.57
N ARG A 26 1.33 -3.47 -8.77
CA ARG A 26 2.01 -3.03 -10.00
C ARG A 26 3.35 -3.76 -10.21
N ALA A 27 4.13 -3.94 -9.16
CA ALA A 27 5.41 -4.66 -9.23
C ALA A 27 5.23 -6.13 -9.64
N SER A 28 4.14 -6.78 -9.21
CA SER A 28 3.80 -8.15 -9.63
C SER A 28 3.45 -8.26 -11.12
N HIS A 29 2.93 -7.19 -11.73
CA HIS A 29 2.47 -7.22 -13.13
C HIS A 29 3.47 -6.60 -14.13
N ARG A 30 4.38 -5.74 -13.66
CA ARG A 30 5.40 -5.06 -14.50
C ARG A 30 6.75 -5.08 -13.81
N LEU A 31 7.47 -6.20 -13.96
CA LEU A 31 8.88 -6.29 -13.60
C LEU A 31 9.71 -5.43 -14.56
N THR A 32 10.34 -4.39 -14.02
CA THR A 32 11.27 -3.49 -14.73
C THR A 32 12.58 -3.45 -13.96
N ALA A 33 13.68 -2.99 -14.55
CA ALA A 33 14.94 -2.83 -13.82
C ALA A 33 14.83 -1.94 -12.56
N TRP A 34 13.76 -1.14 -12.46
CA TRP A 34 13.48 -0.21 -11.36
C TRP A 34 12.60 -0.79 -10.25
N THR A 35 12.13 -2.04 -10.34
CA THR A 35 11.34 -2.67 -9.26
C THR A 35 12.00 -2.63 -7.88
N PRO A 36 13.32 -2.87 -7.70
CA PRO A 36 13.93 -2.74 -6.38
C PRO A 36 13.88 -1.30 -5.85
N ALA A 37 14.12 -0.29 -6.70
CA ALA A 37 14.05 1.12 -6.31
C ALA A 37 12.62 1.54 -5.91
N LEU A 38 11.61 1.08 -6.66
CA LEU A 38 10.20 1.29 -6.30
C LEU A 38 9.83 0.56 -4.99
N GLY A 39 10.41 -0.61 -4.76
CA GLY A 39 10.30 -1.37 -3.51
C GLY A 39 10.89 -0.63 -2.31
N MET A 40 12.00 0.08 -2.48
CA MET A 40 12.57 0.94 -1.45
C MET A 40 11.72 2.18 -1.22
N LEU A 41 11.25 2.84 -2.30
CA LEU A 41 10.41 4.03 -2.21
C LEU A 41 9.10 3.78 -1.46
N ARG A 42 8.42 2.64 -1.69
CA ARG A 42 7.20 2.33 -0.91
C ARG A 42 7.50 2.13 0.58
N LEU A 43 8.64 1.54 0.92
CA LEU A 43 9.03 1.29 2.31
C LEU A 43 9.46 2.59 2.99
N SER A 44 10.10 3.50 2.27
CA SER A 44 10.43 4.82 2.80
C SER A 44 9.19 5.66 3.08
N VAL A 45 8.14 5.57 2.24
CA VAL A 45 6.86 6.25 2.50
C VAL A 45 6.20 5.71 3.78
N VAL A 46 6.11 4.38 3.93
CA VAL A 46 5.54 3.78 5.16
C VAL A 46 6.39 4.13 6.38
N SER A 47 7.71 4.04 6.27
CA SER A 47 8.63 4.40 7.34
C SER A 47 8.48 5.86 7.76
N ALA A 48 8.36 6.79 6.81
CA ALA A 48 8.16 8.21 7.12
C ALA A 48 6.86 8.44 7.90
N VAL A 49 5.75 7.81 7.49
CA VAL A 49 4.47 7.92 8.21
C VAL A 49 4.60 7.37 9.63
N LEU A 50 5.23 6.21 9.80
CA LEU A 50 5.40 5.60 11.12
C LEU A 50 6.33 6.41 12.03
N VAL A 51 7.47 6.90 11.52
CA VAL A 51 8.40 7.72 12.30
C VAL A 51 7.75 9.03 12.71
N LEU A 52 7.09 9.74 11.79
CA LEU A 52 6.43 11.01 12.12
C LEU A 52 5.28 10.81 13.12
N SER A 53 4.50 9.71 12.99
CA SER A 53 3.45 9.37 13.95
C SER A 53 4.01 8.97 15.33
N ALA A 54 5.20 8.38 15.37
CA ALA A 54 5.88 8.05 16.62
C ALA A 54 6.30 9.30 17.36
N LEU A 55 6.78 10.33 16.65
CA LEU A 55 7.14 11.62 17.25
C LEU A 55 5.93 12.33 17.87
N SER A 56 4.72 12.07 17.38
CA SER A 56 3.48 12.60 17.96
C SER A 56 2.79 11.66 18.96
N GLY A 57 3.35 10.48 19.25
CA GLY A 57 2.73 9.49 20.16
C GLY A 57 1.60 8.65 19.56
N GLU A 58 1.33 8.79 18.25
CA GLU A 58 0.16 8.21 17.56
C GLU A 58 0.52 7.00 16.68
N ILE A 59 1.66 6.35 16.94
CA ILE A 59 2.20 5.26 16.11
C ILE A 59 1.22 4.09 15.96
N LEU A 60 0.52 3.71 17.04
CA LEU A 60 -0.44 2.61 17.01
C LEU A 60 -1.59 2.90 16.05
N VAL A 61 -2.04 4.16 16.01
CA VAL A 61 -3.17 4.58 15.18
C VAL A 61 -2.75 4.68 13.72
N ALA A 62 -1.56 5.21 13.44
CA ALA A 62 -0.99 5.19 12.10
C ALA A 62 -0.76 3.75 11.59
N ALA A 63 -0.25 2.87 12.44
CA ALA A 63 -0.02 1.46 12.10
C ALA A 63 -1.35 0.72 11.85
N ALA A 64 -2.39 0.98 12.65
CA ALA A 64 -3.72 0.43 12.43
C ALA A 64 -4.31 0.90 11.09
N GLY A 65 -4.22 2.20 10.81
CA GLY A 65 -4.64 2.76 9.52
C GLY A 65 -3.90 2.10 8.35
N TRP A 66 -2.58 1.95 8.46
CA TRP A 66 -1.75 1.27 7.46
C TRP A 66 -2.19 -0.17 7.20
N ALA A 67 -2.40 -0.94 8.26
CA ALA A 67 -2.84 -2.33 8.15
C ALA A 67 -4.21 -2.43 7.45
N ILE A 68 -5.15 -1.54 7.80
CA ILE A 68 -6.48 -1.49 7.17
C ILE A 68 -6.35 -1.16 5.68
N GLY A 69 -5.63 -0.08 5.31
CA GLY A 69 -5.47 0.32 3.92
C GLY A 69 -4.81 -0.77 3.07
N LEU A 70 -3.79 -1.43 3.61
CA LEU A 70 -3.12 -2.55 2.97
C LEU A 70 -4.09 -3.73 2.75
N ALA A 71 -4.82 -4.14 3.80
CA ALA A 71 -5.74 -5.25 3.74
C ALA A 71 -6.89 -5.01 2.76
N THR A 72 -7.54 -3.84 2.82
CA THR A 72 -8.68 -3.51 1.95
C THR A 72 -8.30 -3.55 0.47
N LEU A 73 -7.17 -2.94 0.12
CA LEU A 73 -6.77 -2.90 -1.28
C LEU A 73 -6.23 -4.25 -1.77
N SER A 74 -5.52 -5.00 -0.91
CA SER A 74 -5.08 -6.37 -1.24
C SER A 74 -6.28 -7.29 -1.47
N LEU A 75 -7.31 -7.22 -0.63
CA LEU A 75 -8.54 -7.99 -0.79
C LEU A 75 -9.24 -7.64 -2.12
N ARG A 76 -9.28 -6.35 -2.48
CA ARG A 76 -9.84 -5.90 -3.75
C ARG A 76 -9.10 -6.50 -4.94
N PHE A 77 -7.77 -6.58 -4.89
CA PHE A 77 -6.97 -7.20 -5.94
C PHE A 77 -7.15 -8.72 -6.01
N MET A 78 -7.41 -9.40 -4.89
CA MET A 78 -7.73 -10.83 -4.89
C MET A 78 -9.11 -11.13 -5.48
N VAL A 79 -10.11 -10.30 -5.17
CA VAL A 79 -11.50 -10.47 -5.65
C VAL A 79 -11.64 -10.07 -7.13
N ASN A 80 -10.87 -9.07 -7.58
CA ASN A 80 -10.94 -8.58 -8.96
C ASN A 80 -9.53 -8.53 -9.56
N PRO A 81 -8.94 -9.70 -9.89
CA PRO A 81 -7.65 -9.75 -10.55
C PRO A 81 -7.75 -9.07 -11.93
N ALA A 82 -6.70 -8.35 -12.31
CA ALA A 82 -6.67 -7.66 -13.60
C ALA A 82 -6.95 -8.65 -14.75
N PRO A 83 -7.69 -8.25 -15.81
CA PRO A 83 -7.97 -9.12 -16.93
C PRO A 83 -6.66 -9.62 -17.55
N VAL A 84 -6.58 -10.94 -17.76
CA VAL A 84 -5.44 -11.60 -18.42
C VAL A 84 -5.27 -10.95 -19.80
N PRO A 85 -4.07 -10.47 -20.16
CA PRO A 85 -3.88 -9.84 -21.44
C PRO A 85 -4.10 -10.88 -22.56
N SER A 86 -4.92 -10.51 -23.55
CA SER A 86 -5.43 -11.39 -24.62
C SER A 86 -4.35 -12.00 -25.52
N ASN A 87 -3.12 -11.46 -25.46
CA ASN A 87 -1.94 -12.00 -26.14
C ASN A 87 -1.41 -13.30 -25.53
N VAL A 88 -1.85 -13.67 -24.31
CA VAL A 88 -1.57 -14.98 -23.71
C VAL A 88 -2.62 -16.02 -24.13
N ALA A 89 -3.89 -15.60 -24.24
CA ALA A 89 -4.99 -16.50 -24.59
C ALA A 89 -4.92 -17.04 -26.03
N SER A 90 -4.27 -16.33 -26.96
CA SER A 90 -4.08 -16.81 -28.33
C SER A 90 -2.93 -17.81 -28.49
N LYS A 91 -2.09 -18.00 -27.45
CA LYS A 91 -0.92 -18.89 -27.50
C LYS A 91 -1.23 -20.31 -27.00
N GLU A 92 -2.41 -20.50 -26.40
CA GLU A 92 -2.91 -21.79 -25.91
C GLU A 92 -3.99 -22.42 -26.83
N ARG A 93 -4.27 -21.82 -28.00
CA ARG A 93 -5.12 -22.43 -29.03
C ARG A 93 -4.31 -22.95 -30.21
#